data_AF-A0A2W0B8L7-F1
#
_entry.id   AF-A0A2W0B8L7-F1
#
_cell.length_a   1.000
_cell.length_b   1.000
_cell.length_c   1.000
_cell.angle_alpha   90.00
_cell.angle_beta   90.00
_cell.angle_gamma   90.00
#
_symmetry.space_group_name_H-M   'P 1'
#
loop_
_entity.id
_entity.type
_entity.pdbx_description
1 polymer ?
#
loop_
_entity_poly.entity_id
_entity_poly.type
_entity_poly.pdbx_seq_one_letter_code
_entity_poly.pdbx_strand_id
1 'polypeptide(L)' 'IYPHILREITHFFSIYKDLEGKRVETKGWQDASAARALIAESQKAFMEQPKRAAGKTS' A
#
# COMPACT_ATOMS: atom_id res chain seq x y z
N ILE A 1 14.83 4.38 13.78
CA ILE A 1 14.36 3.04 13.35
C ILE A 1 15.56 2.13 13.33
N TYR A 2 15.50 0.96 13.97
CA TYR A 2 16.62 0.01 13.88
C TYR A 2 16.74 -0.56 12.46
N PRO A 3 17.96 -0.72 11.92
CA PRO A 3 18.15 -1.18 10.54
C PRO A 3 17.50 -2.51 10.17
N HIS A 4 17.24 -3.39 11.15
CA HIS A 4 16.61 -4.70 10.91
C HIS A 4 15.10 -4.64 10.69
N ILE A 5 14.40 -3.65 11.28
CA ILE A 5 12.94 -3.56 11.22
C ILE A 5 12.44 -3.46 9.77
N LEU A 6 13.08 -2.60 8.97
CA LEU A 6 12.70 -2.46 7.56
C LEU A 6 12.94 -3.75 6.76
N ARG A 7 13.97 -4.52 7.09
CA ARG A 7 14.26 -5.81 6.45
C ARG A 7 13.22 -6.86 6.83
N GLU A 8 12.85 -6.94 8.10
CA GLU A 8 11.82 -7.88 8.58
C GLU A 8 10.47 -7.60 7.93
N ILE A 9 10.06 -6.34 7.85
CA ILE A 9 8.81 -5.94 7.18
C ILE A 9 8.87 -6.29 5.68
N THR A 10 10.00 -6.01 5.02
CA THR A 10 10.19 -6.34 3.60
C THR A 10 10.10 -7.86 3.37
N HIS A 11 10.78 -8.64 4.22
CA HIS A 11 10.79 -10.10 4.12
C HIS A 11 9.39 -10.67 4.32
N PHE A 12 8.65 -10.20 5.32
CA PHE A 12 7.27 -10.61 5.55
C PHE A 12 6.42 -10.44 4.27
N PHE A 13 6.44 -9.27 3.65
CA PHE A 13 5.66 -9.02 2.45
C PHE A 13 6.14 -9.78 1.21
N SER A 14 7.39 -10.25 1.18
CA SER A 14 7.90 -11.08 0.08
C SER A 14 7.36 -12.51 0.08
N ILE A 15 6.97 -13.05 1.24
CA ILE A 15 6.58 -14.47 1.37
C ILE A 15 5.14 -14.71 1.86
N TYR A 16 4.44 -13.69 2.38
CA TYR A 16 3.14 -13.89 3.05
C TYR A 16 2.04 -14.49 2.15
N LYS A 17 2.21 -14.44 0.82
CA LYS A 17 1.26 -14.94 -0.17
C LYS A 17 1.75 -16.15 -0.96
N ASP A 18 2.88 -16.72 -0.57
CA ASP A 18 3.46 -17.84 -1.31
C ASP A 18 2.53 -19.06 -1.32
N LEU A 19 1.81 -19.30 -0.22
CA LEU A 19 0.82 -20.38 -0.13
C LEU A 19 -0.43 -20.15 -1.00
N GLU A 20 -0.71 -18.89 -1.37
CA GLU A 20 -1.76 -18.54 -2.33
C GLU A 20 -1.28 -18.66 -3.79
N GLY A 21 -0.01 -18.98 -4.02
CA GLY A 21 0.60 -18.98 -5.35
C GLY A 21 0.74 -17.59 -5.97
N LYS A 22 0.64 -16.52 -5.18
CA LYS A 22 0.73 -15.14 -5.67
C LYS A 22 2.08 -14.54 -5.33
N ARG A 23 2.73 -13.94 -6.33
CA ARG A 23 3.99 -13.22 -6.15
C ARG A 23 3.75 -11.76 -5.81
N VAL A 24 4.44 -11.26 -4.80
CA VAL A 24 4.46 -9.84 -4.40
C VAL A 24 5.88 -9.31 -4.54
N GLU A 25 6.02 -8.08 -5.04
CA GLU A 25 7.30 -7.39 -5.20
C GLU A 25 7.30 -6.10 -4.37
N THR A 26 8.30 -5.94 -3.51
CA THR A 26 8.53 -4.72 -2.72
C THR A 26 9.62 -3.87 -3.37
N LYS A 27 9.30 -2.63 -3.76
CA LYS A 27 10.23 -1.70 -4.45
C LYS A 27 11.00 -0.78 -3.50
N GLY A 28 11.48 -1.33 -2.39
CA GLY A 28 12.25 -0.59 -1.38
C GLY A 28 11.42 0.38 -0.53
N TRP A 29 12.13 1.17 0.27
CA TRP A 29 11.55 2.15 1.20
C TRP A 29 11.81 3.58 0.72
N GLN A 30 10.80 4.43 0.85
CA GLN A 30 10.91 5.87 0.60
C GLN A 30 10.91 6.65 1.93
N ASP A 31 11.21 7.94 1.84
CA ASP A 31 11.22 8.82 3.00
C ASP A 31 9.81 9.26 3.45
N ALA A 32 9.76 9.98 4.56
CA ALA A 32 8.51 10.48 5.12
C ALA A 32 7.83 11.55 4.24
N SER A 33 8.59 12.25 3.37
CA SER A 33 8.03 13.24 2.47
C SER A 33 7.21 12.58 1.38
N ALA A 34 7.76 11.53 0.75
CA ALA A 34 7.06 10.72 -0.23
C ALA A 34 5.79 10.08 0.37
N ALA A 35 5.87 9.59 1.61
CA ALA A 35 4.70 9.04 2.32
C ALA A 35 3.58 10.09 2.51
N ARG A 36 3.93 11.30 2.94
CA ARG A 36 2.94 12.39 3.11
C ARG A 36 2.32 12.83 1.79
N ALA A 37 3.12 12.90 0.72
CA ALA A 37 2.63 13.24 -0.61
C ALA A 37 1.60 12.22 -1.11
N LEU A 38 1.90 10.92 -0.95
CA LEU A 38 0.99 9.84 -1.36
C LEU A 38 -0.32 9.84 -0.56
N ILE A 39 -0.27 10.17 0.74
CA ILE A 39 -1.48 10.31 1.57
C ILE A 39 -2.35 11.45 1.04
N ALA A 40 -1.78 12.62 0.78
CA ALA A 40 -2.51 13.77 0.26
C ALA A 40 -3.11 13.48 -1.14
N GLU A 41 -2.35 12.83 -2.02
CA GLU A 41 -2.83 12.38 -3.33
C GLU A 41 -4.02 11.43 -3.20
N SER A 42 -3.93 10.43 -2.30
CA SER A 42 -5.00 9.46 -2.06
C SER A 42 -6.26 10.13 -1.50
N GLN A 43 -6.12 11.09 -0.59
CA GLN A 43 -7.23 11.88 -0.06
C GLN A 43 -7.91 12.70 -1.15
N LYS A 44 -7.12 13.39 -1.99
CA LYS A 44 -7.64 14.16 -3.12
C LYS A 44 -8.39 13.26 -4.09
N ALA A 45 -7.80 12.13 -4.50
CA ALA A 45 -8.42 11.17 -5.39
C ALA A 45 -9.72 10.57 -4.83
N PHE A 46 -9.84 10.41 -3.51
CA PHE A 46 -11.08 9.99 -2.88
C PHE A 46 -12.17 11.07 -2.92
N MET A 47 -11.82 12.34 -2.67
CA MET A 47 -12.76 13.46 -2.71
C MET A 47 -13.22 13.80 -4.13
N GLU A 48 -12.32 13.66 -5.11
CA GLU A 48 -12.59 13.96 -6.52
C GLU A 48 -13.31 12.82 -7.25
N GLN A 49 -13.36 11.61 -6.66
CA GLN A 49 -14.18 10.54 -7.21
C GLN A 49 -15.66 10.96 -7.14
N PRO A 50 -16.34 11.18 -8.29
CA PRO A 50 -17.79 11.38 -8.28
C PRO A 50 -18.39 10.11 -7.67
N LYS A 51 -19.15 10.26 -6.57
CA LYS A 51 -19.75 9.18 -5.76
C LYS A 51 -19.96 7.93 -6.60
N ARG A 52 -19.02 6.98 -6.53
CA ARG A 52 -19.06 5.77 -7.34
C ARG A 52 -20.14 4.87 -6.72
N ALA A 53 -21.37 5.15 -7.14
CA ALA A 53 -22.62 4.44 -6.97
C ALA A 53 -22.90 3.82 -5.57
N ALA A 54 -23.87 4.43 -4.87
CA ALA A 54 -24.86 3.61 -4.18
C ALA A 54 -25.42 2.60 -5.21
N GLY A 55 -25.03 1.33 -5.09
CA GLY A 55 -25.32 0.35 -6.14
C GLY A 55 -24.68 -1.03 -5.94
N LYS A 56 -24.93 -1.66 -4.80
CA LYS A 56 -25.10 -3.11 -4.74
C LYS A 56 -26.49 -3.39 -4.17
N THR A 57 -27.49 -3.26 -5.04
CA THR A 57 -28.78 -3.92 -4.90
C THR A 57 -28.89 -4.87 -6.07
N SER A 58 -28.65 -6.14 -5.81
CA SER A 58 -29.23 -7.29 -6.51
C SER A 58 -29.12 -8.46 -5.55
#